data_AF-A0A3D4G1T7-F1
#
_entry.id   AF-A0A3D4G1T7-F1
#
_cell.length_a   1.000
_cell.length_b   1.000
_cell.length_c   1.000
_cell.angle_alpha   90.00
_cell.angle_beta   90.00
_cell.angle_gamma   90.00
#
_symmetry.space_group_name_H-M   'P 1'
#
loop_
_entity.id
_entity.type
_entity.pdbx_description
1 polymer ?
#
loop_
_entity_poly.entity_id
_entity_poly.type
_entity_poly.pdbx_seq_one_letter_code
_entity_poly.pdbx_strand_id
1 'polypeptide(L)'
;MLGKDRAITDVRTTPTPWHEEPFAQREPLTGAGLRVATVCLELPGASPLEFLRGAPGARGFWARGERWIAHTGALAVVTADPGPDRFRQVRDAAAGVVGEPGPTWPADADPRLAGSLRFYGGFSFQDEPGSSHLWLGFPLALFHLPAVELEGDTEGVRLRVRAIWKTGEGEDALRQRLETRASELAERLGRSLLEAPSAPSLSLDQVPTSAELPVIVSDRSVWKASVERVLQAIAARRVVKVVLARTLDVRPRVDIDPITVLGHLWEANRGTHVFFFEPSPGQAVLGAAPETIATLRRGMFRATAVAGSIRPGTSEEEQAVLADSLLLSDKDRAEHRVAV
;
A
#
# COMPACT_ATOMS: atom_id res chain seq x y z
N MET A 1 22.60 -37.55 34.42
CA MET A 1 21.38 -38.38 34.28
C MET A 1 20.20 -37.58 34.81
N LEU A 2 19.02 -37.70 34.16
CA LEU A 2 17.77 -36.94 34.30
C LEU A 2 17.85 -35.58 33.56
N GLY A 3 17.46 -35.43 32.29
CA GLY A 3 16.30 -35.97 31.59
C GLY A 3 15.35 -34.80 31.28
N LYS A 4 15.72 -33.93 30.32
CA LYS A 4 14.91 -32.79 29.85
C LYS A 4 14.28 -33.14 28.51
N ASP A 5 13.31 -34.05 28.55
CA ASP A 5 12.31 -34.24 27.49
C ASP A 5 10.95 -34.05 28.13
N ARG A 6 10.42 -32.83 28.07
CA ARG A 6 8.98 -32.58 28.13
C ARG A 6 8.64 -31.49 27.13
N ALA A 7 8.15 -31.95 25.98
CA ALA A 7 7.52 -31.12 24.97
C ALA A 7 6.40 -30.28 25.60
N ILE A 8 6.40 -28.99 25.30
CA ILE A 8 5.29 -28.10 25.63
C ILE A 8 4.23 -28.32 24.55
N THR A 9 3.28 -29.21 24.84
CA THR A 9 2.00 -29.32 24.15
C THR A 9 1.07 -28.23 24.67
N ASP A 10 1.11 -27.06 24.03
CA ASP A 10 -0.07 -26.22 23.76
C ASP A 10 0.37 -24.99 22.95
N VAL A 11 0.83 -25.27 21.72
CA VAL A 11 0.72 -24.28 20.64
C VAL A 11 -0.69 -24.48 20.10
N ARG A 12 -1.52 -23.45 20.08
CA ARG A 12 -2.66 -23.42 19.16
C ARG A 12 -2.08 -23.30 17.74
N THR A 13 -1.51 -24.37 17.24
CA THR A 13 -1.42 -24.61 15.81
C THR A 13 -2.84 -25.00 15.42
N THR A 14 -3.54 -24.14 14.71
CA THR A 14 -4.56 -24.65 13.78
C THR A 14 -3.77 -25.50 12.78
N PRO A 15 -3.89 -26.84 12.79
CA PRO A 15 -3.33 -27.65 11.73
C PRO A 15 -4.30 -27.46 10.58
N THR A 16 -4.11 -26.41 9.78
CA THR A 16 -4.70 -26.39 8.46
C THR A 16 -3.80 -27.31 7.65
N PRO A 17 -4.24 -28.52 7.25
CA PRO A 17 -3.49 -29.30 6.28
C PRO A 17 -3.40 -28.44 5.02
N TRP A 18 -2.20 -27.94 4.74
CA TRP A 18 -1.85 -27.42 3.43
C TRP A 18 -1.86 -28.63 2.49
N HIS A 19 -3.05 -29.00 2.03
CA HIS A 19 -3.17 -29.86 0.87
C HIS A 19 -2.56 -29.07 -0.30
N GLU A 20 -1.36 -29.48 -0.69
CA GLU A 20 -0.80 -29.22 -2.00
C GLU A 20 -1.75 -29.84 -3.04
N GLU A 21 -2.81 -29.11 -3.39
CA GLU A 21 -3.24 -29.20 -4.77
C GLU A 21 -2.14 -28.53 -5.60
N PRO A 22 -1.59 -29.20 -6.62
CA PRO A 22 -0.83 -28.53 -7.66
C PRO A 22 -1.61 -27.30 -8.13
N PHE A 23 -0.94 -26.30 -8.70
CA PHE A 23 -1.58 -25.23 -9.47
C PHE A 23 -2.32 -25.84 -10.68
N ALA A 24 -3.39 -26.58 -10.43
CA ALA A 24 -4.30 -27.11 -11.42
C ALA A 24 -5.05 -25.92 -11.97
N GLN A 25 -5.25 -25.94 -13.29
CA GLN A 25 -6.10 -24.99 -14.00
C GLN A 25 -7.48 -25.03 -13.34
N ARG A 26 -7.80 -24.04 -12.50
CA ARG A 26 -9.07 -23.96 -11.80
C ARG A 26 -10.12 -23.40 -12.75
N GLU A 27 -11.24 -24.10 -12.84
CA GLU A 27 -12.41 -23.67 -13.60
C GLU A 27 -12.89 -22.29 -13.11
N PRO A 28 -13.25 -21.38 -14.03
CA PRO A 28 -13.68 -20.04 -13.67
C PRO A 28 -14.94 -20.10 -12.79
N LEU A 29 -14.92 -19.36 -11.68
CA LEU A 29 -16.09 -19.13 -10.84
C LEU A 29 -17.23 -18.60 -11.72
N THR A 30 -18.36 -19.30 -11.69
CA THR A 30 -19.54 -19.07 -12.53
C THR A 30 -20.22 -17.74 -12.18
N GLY A 31 -19.70 -16.67 -12.76
CA GLY A 31 -20.30 -15.35 -12.91
C GLY A 31 -19.61 -14.69 -14.10
N ALA A 32 -20.33 -14.00 -14.98
CA ALA A 32 -19.71 -13.29 -16.09
C ALA A 32 -18.83 -12.17 -15.51
N GLY A 33 -17.53 -12.43 -15.36
CA GLY A 33 -16.57 -11.47 -14.83
C GLY A 33 -16.57 -10.16 -15.64
N LEU A 34 -16.06 -9.09 -15.06
CA LEU A 34 -16.03 -7.79 -15.73
C LEU A 34 -15.13 -7.85 -16.96
N ARG A 35 -15.70 -7.47 -18.10
CA ARG A 35 -14.95 -7.20 -19.33
C ARG A 35 -14.53 -5.75 -19.31
N VAL A 36 -13.23 -5.51 -19.14
CA VAL A 36 -12.67 -4.16 -18.95
C VAL A 36 -11.94 -3.71 -20.20
N ALA A 37 -12.39 -2.63 -20.81
CA ALA A 37 -11.71 -1.98 -21.92
C ALA A 37 -10.77 -0.89 -21.43
N THR A 38 -9.67 -0.68 -22.14
CA THR A 38 -8.59 0.25 -21.73
C THR A 38 -8.21 1.18 -22.89
N VAL A 39 -8.09 2.48 -22.61
CA VAL A 39 -7.40 3.45 -23.48
C VAL A 39 -6.11 3.89 -22.80
N CYS A 40 -5.03 3.88 -23.56
CA CYS A 40 -3.69 4.24 -23.11
C CYS A 40 -3.20 5.48 -23.85
N LEU A 41 -2.62 6.43 -23.12
CA LEU A 41 -1.99 7.64 -23.66
C LEU A 41 -0.63 7.83 -23.01
N GLU A 42 0.36 8.23 -23.80
CA GLU A 42 1.60 8.83 -23.27
C GLU A 42 1.30 10.27 -22.86
N LEU A 43 1.71 10.66 -21.67
CA LEU A 43 1.45 11.98 -21.11
C LEU A 43 2.72 12.56 -20.45
N PRO A 44 3.76 12.91 -21.25
CA PRO A 44 5.03 13.37 -20.73
C PRO A 44 4.87 14.58 -19.79
N GLY A 45 5.60 14.57 -18.68
CA GLY A 45 5.61 15.66 -17.71
C GLY A 45 4.43 15.70 -16.76
N ALA A 46 3.40 14.85 -16.91
CA ALA A 46 2.26 14.86 -15.99
C ALA A 46 2.65 14.55 -14.54
N SER A 47 2.17 15.37 -13.62
CA SER A 47 2.45 15.25 -12.18
C SER A 47 1.46 14.29 -11.49
N PRO A 48 1.93 13.27 -10.74
CA PRO A 48 1.05 12.41 -9.95
C PRO A 48 0.32 13.17 -8.84
N LEU A 49 0.93 14.20 -8.26
CA LEU A 49 0.32 14.95 -7.17
C LEU A 49 -0.85 15.81 -7.67
N GLU A 50 -0.69 16.48 -8.81
CA GLU A 50 -1.76 17.25 -9.45
C GLU A 50 -2.90 16.34 -9.92
N PHE A 51 -2.55 15.17 -10.46
CA PHE A 51 -3.53 14.14 -10.80
C PHE A 51 -4.38 13.73 -9.60
N LEU A 52 -3.76 13.52 -8.43
CA LEU A 52 -4.49 13.14 -7.21
C LEU A 52 -5.34 14.29 -6.66
N ARG A 53 -4.83 15.54 -6.66
CA ARG A 53 -5.58 16.72 -6.19
C ARG A 53 -6.83 16.96 -7.02
N GLY A 54 -6.74 16.83 -8.34
CA GLY A 54 -7.85 17.02 -9.27
C GLY A 54 -8.83 15.85 -9.38
N ALA A 55 -8.65 14.79 -8.59
CA ALA A 55 -9.43 13.57 -8.67
C ALA A 55 -10.39 13.41 -7.46
N PRO A 56 -11.72 13.46 -7.66
CA PRO A 56 -12.67 13.20 -6.59
C PRO A 56 -12.80 11.70 -6.29
N GLY A 57 -13.16 11.36 -5.05
CA GLY A 57 -13.48 9.99 -4.63
C GLY A 57 -12.27 9.12 -4.32
N ALA A 58 -12.41 7.81 -4.52
CA ALA A 58 -11.37 6.84 -4.21
C ALA A 58 -10.09 7.10 -5.01
N ARG A 59 -8.96 7.24 -4.32
CA ARG A 59 -7.66 7.50 -4.94
C ARG A 59 -6.52 6.89 -4.14
N GLY A 60 -5.37 6.73 -4.79
CA GLY A 60 -4.20 6.18 -4.14
C GLY A 60 -2.94 6.38 -4.94
N PHE A 61 -1.81 6.14 -4.29
CA PHE A 61 -0.48 6.32 -4.80
C PHE A 61 0.43 5.24 -4.24
N TRP A 62 1.37 4.78 -5.06
CA TRP A 62 2.43 3.88 -4.64
C TRP A 62 3.70 4.17 -5.43
N ALA A 63 4.83 4.30 -4.75
CA ALA A 63 6.12 4.53 -5.39
C ALA A 63 7.26 3.80 -4.70
N ARG A 64 8.28 3.48 -5.48
CA ARG A 64 9.59 3.02 -5.00
C ARG A 64 10.68 3.42 -6.00
N GLY A 65 11.66 4.17 -5.54
CA GLY A 65 12.66 4.79 -6.42
C GLY A 65 12.01 5.72 -7.44
N GLU A 66 12.39 5.58 -8.70
CA GLU A 66 11.88 6.37 -9.82
C GLU A 66 10.50 5.91 -10.32
N ARG A 67 10.04 4.71 -9.93
CA ARG A 67 8.75 4.18 -10.37
C ARG A 67 7.65 4.57 -9.41
N TRP A 68 6.55 5.07 -9.97
CA TRP A 68 5.37 5.44 -9.23
C TRP A 68 4.08 5.15 -10.01
N ILE A 69 3.00 4.93 -9.27
CA ILE A 69 1.65 4.80 -9.81
C ILE A 69 0.71 5.61 -8.94
N ALA A 70 -0.06 6.50 -9.56
CA ALA A 70 -1.21 7.16 -8.96
C ALA A 70 -2.48 6.61 -9.60
N HIS A 71 -3.56 6.45 -8.85
CA HIS A 71 -4.81 5.93 -9.37
C HIS A 71 -6.03 6.64 -8.78
N THR A 72 -7.14 6.64 -9.53
CA THR A 72 -8.43 7.18 -9.08
C THR A 72 -9.61 6.41 -9.66
N GLY A 73 -10.75 6.53 -8.96
CA GLY A 73 -11.98 5.80 -9.22
C GLY A 73 -11.86 4.33 -8.83
N ALA A 74 -13.00 3.65 -8.75
CA ALA A 74 -13.07 2.21 -8.55
C ALA A 74 -14.09 1.63 -9.53
N LEU A 75 -13.63 0.77 -10.44
CA LEU A 75 -14.48 -0.07 -11.29
C LEU A 75 -15.02 -1.27 -10.53
N ALA A 76 -14.23 -1.78 -9.58
CA ALA A 76 -14.61 -2.82 -8.66
C ALA A 76 -13.97 -2.55 -7.29
N VAL A 77 -14.68 -2.97 -6.25
CA VAL A 77 -14.23 -2.96 -4.87
C VAL A 77 -14.26 -4.38 -4.36
N VAL A 78 -13.16 -4.85 -3.79
CA VAL A 78 -13.02 -6.17 -3.19
C VAL A 78 -12.77 -6.00 -1.70
N THR A 79 -13.61 -6.66 -0.90
CA THR A 79 -13.50 -6.74 0.55
C THR A 79 -13.46 -8.19 1.00
N ALA A 80 -13.26 -8.41 2.30
CA ALA A 80 -13.36 -9.73 2.90
C ALA A 80 -14.06 -9.64 4.26
N ASP A 81 -14.70 -10.73 4.64
CA ASP A 81 -15.29 -10.91 5.97
C ASP A 81 -14.20 -11.09 7.04
N PRO A 82 -14.54 -10.84 8.32
CA PRO A 82 -13.64 -11.15 9.43
C PRO A 82 -13.14 -12.59 9.44
N GLY A 83 -11.89 -12.73 9.88
CA GLY A 83 -11.23 -14.00 10.10
C GLY A 83 -9.94 -14.22 9.30
N PRO A 84 -9.31 -15.38 9.51
CA PRO A 84 -8.00 -15.69 8.93
C PRO A 84 -8.05 -15.92 7.41
N ASP A 85 -9.22 -16.26 6.87
CA ASP A 85 -9.39 -16.57 5.44
C ASP A 85 -9.51 -15.33 4.54
N ARG A 86 -9.44 -14.11 5.11
CA ARG A 86 -9.59 -12.86 4.35
C ARG A 86 -8.65 -12.72 3.15
N PHE A 87 -7.42 -13.24 3.24
CA PHE A 87 -6.47 -13.25 2.13
C PHE A 87 -6.94 -14.13 0.96
N ARG A 88 -7.51 -15.30 1.28
CA ARG A 88 -8.07 -16.22 0.29
C ARG A 88 -9.32 -15.62 -0.37
N GLN A 89 -10.21 -15.04 0.45
CA GLN A 89 -11.42 -14.38 -0.04
C GLN A 89 -11.10 -13.24 -1.02
N VAL A 90 -10.16 -12.35 -0.67
CA VAL A 90 -9.74 -11.27 -1.59
C VAL A 90 -9.16 -11.82 -2.89
N ARG A 91 -8.31 -12.85 -2.82
CA ARG A 91 -7.75 -13.50 -4.01
C ARG A 91 -8.87 -14.03 -4.93
N ASP A 92 -9.80 -14.78 -4.37
CA ASP A 92 -10.87 -15.44 -5.13
C ASP A 92 -11.86 -14.42 -5.69
N ALA A 93 -12.21 -13.40 -4.91
CA ALA A 93 -13.03 -12.28 -5.35
C ALA A 93 -12.34 -11.48 -6.48
N ALA A 94 -11.06 -11.14 -6.33
CA ALA A 94 -10.32 -10.42 -7.37
C ALA A 94 -10.19 -11.24 -8.67
N ALA A 95 -9.99 -12.56 -8.56
CA ALA A 95 -9.98 -13.45 -9.71
C ALA A 95 -11.35 -13.55 -10.39
N GLY A 96 -12.45 -13.61 -9.63
CA GLY A 96 -13.80 -13.63 -10.15
C GLY A 96 -14.25 -12.30 -10.78
N VAL A 97 -13.67 -11.17 -10.36
CA VAL A 97 -13.94 -9.85 -10.95
C VAL A 97 -13.39 -9.74 -12.36
N VAL A 98 -12.27 -10.39 -12.68
CA VAL A 98 -11.64 -10.30 -14.00
C VAL A 98 -12.27 -11.33 -14.94
N GLY A 99 -13.11 -10.87 -15.87
CA GLY A 99 -13.71 -11.70 -16.91
C GLY A 99 -12.81 -11.86 -18.13
N GLU A 100 -13.42 -12.07 -19.30
CA GLU A 100 -12.70 -12.03 -20.56
C GLU A 100 -11.98 -10.69 -20.75
N PRO A 101 -10.78 -10.67 -21.35
CA PRO A 101 -10.11 -9.43 -21.69
C PRO A 101 -11.00 -8.53 -22.56
N GLY A 102 -11.09 -7.25 -22.18
CA GLY A 102 -11.67 -6.23 -23.06
C GLY A 102 -10.64 -5.70 -24.06
N PRO A 103 -11.09 -4.92 -25.05
CA PRO A 103 -10.21 -4.29 -26.02
C PRO A 103 -9.29 -3.24 -25.35
N THR A 104 -8.10 -3.10 -25.90
CA THR A 104 -7.13 -2.07 -25.52
C THR A 104 -6.84 -1.19 -26.73
N TRP A 105 -6.84 0.12 -26.52
CA TRP A 105 -6.53 1.10 -27.56
C TRP A 105 -5.37 2.04 -27.18
N PRO A 106 -4.52 2.41 -28.15
CA PRO A 106 -4.51 1.90 -29.53
C PRO A 106 -4.15 0.39 -29.58
N ALA A 107 -4.51 -0.31 -30.65
CA ALA A 107 -4.40 -1.78 -30.71
C ALA A 107 -2.94 -2.28 -30.65
N ASP A 108 -2.00 -1.42 -31.06
CA ASP A 108 -0.56 -1.59 -31.01
C ASP A 108 0.09 -0.96 -29.77
N ALA A 109 -0.71 -0.56 -28.77
CA ALA A 109 -0.18 -0.04 -27.51
C ALA A 109 0.84 -1.02 -26.93
N ASP A 110 1.98 -0.50 -26.47
CA ASP A 110 3.01 -1.29 -25.79
C ASP A 110 2.32 -2.16 -24.71
N PRO A 111 2.60 -3.46 -24.60
CA PRO A 111 2.12 -4.28 -23.49
C PRO A 111 2.36 -3.65 -22.10
N ARG A 112 3.42 -2.83 -21.95
CA ARG A 112 3.69 -1.99 -20.77
C ARG A 112 2.65 -0.88 -20.60
N LEU A 113 2.22 -0.24 -21.69
CA LEU A 113 1.13 0.75 -21.75
C LEU A 113 -0.23 0.11 -21.48
N ALA A 114 -0.55 -1.03 -22.09
CA ALA A 114 -1.81 -1.75 -21.85
C ALA A 114 -1.98 -2.13 -20.37
N GLY A 115 -0.90 -2.68 -19.79
CA GLY A 115 -0.83 -3.05 -18.37
C GLY A 115 -1.81 -4.15 -17.97
N SER A 116 -1.45 -4.95 -16.96
CA SER A 116 -2.41 -5.85 -16.33
C SER A 116 -3.43 -5.07 -15.50
N LEU A 117 -4.62 -5.65 -15.28
CA LEU A 117 -5.52 -5.16 -14.24
C LEU A 117 -4.82 -5.31 -12.88
N ARG A 118 -4.85 -4.25 -12.08
CA ARG A 118 -4.21 -4.18 -10.76
C ARG A 118 -5.21 -3.72 -9.73
N PHE A 119 -5.18 -4.38 -8.59
CA PHE A 119 -5.95 -4.01 -7.41
C PHE A 119 -5.04 -3.30 -6.41
N TYR A 120 -5.51 -2.19 -5.87
CA TYR A 120 -4.78 -1.35 -4.92
C TYR A 120 -5.52 -1.27 -3.60
N GLY A 121 -4.81 -1.45 -2.50
CA GLY A 121 -5.42 -1.46 -1.18
C GLY A 121 -4.58 -2.19 -0.16
N GLY A 122 -5.23 -2.78 0.84
CA GLY A 122 -4.52 -3.44 1.93
C GLY A 122 -5.38 -4.31 2.82
N PHE A 123 -4.70 -4.96 3.76
CA PHE A 123 -5.29 -5.76 4.82
C PHE A 123 -5.04 -5.09 6.17
N SER A 124 -5.99 -5.22 7.09
CA SER A 124 -5.76 -4.88 8.50
C SER A 124 -4.77 -5.85 9.14
N PHE A 125 -4.06 -5.34 10.14
CA PHE A 125 -3.17 -6.15 10.97
C PHE A 125 -3.94 -7.26 11.71
N GLN A 126 -5.05 -6.91 12.36
CA GLN A 126 -5.94 -7.86 13.03
C GLN A 126 -6.89 -8.50 12.02
N ASP A 127 -7.28 -9.73 12.28
CA ASP A 127 -8.25 -10.49 11.49
C ASP A 127 -9.70 -10.27 11.96
N GLU A 128 -9.88 -9.60 13.10
CA GLU A 128 -11.17 -9.21 13.64
C GLU A 128 -11.31 -7.68 13.71
N PRO A 129 -12.54 -7.15 13.61
CA PRO A 129 -12.77 -5.71 13.73
C PRO A 129 -12.30 -5.21 15.11
N GLY A 130 -11.38 -4.25 15.09
CA GLY A 130 -11.00 -3.54 16.30
C GLY A 130 -12.07 -2.53 16.72
N SER A 131 -12.03 -2.08 17.97
CA SER A 131 -12.89 -1.01 18.49
C SER A 131 -12.36 0.41 18.23
N SER A 132 -11.29 0.55 17.44
CA SER A 132 -10.62 1.83 17.24
C SER A 132 -11.33 2.68 16.18
N HIS A 133 -11.64 3.92 16.54
CA HIS A 133 -12.19 4.91 15.62
C HIS A 133 -11.18 5.39 14.56
N LEU A 134 -9.88 5.09 14.73
CA LEU A 134 -8.83 5.49 13.78
C LEU A 134 -8.97 4.78 12.42
N TRP A 135 -9.60 3.61 12.38
CA TRP A 135 -9.74 2.80 11.18
C TRP A 135 -11.13 2.89 10.54
N LEU A 136 -11.92 3.92 10.90
CA LEU A 136 -13.19 4.19 10.22
C LEU A 136 -12.93 4.41 8.72
N GLY A 137 -13.66 3.68 7.88
CA GLY A 137 -13.47 3.68 6.42
C GLY A 137 -12.50 2.62 5.89
N PHE A 138 -11.81 1.89 6.78
CA PHE A 138 -10.88 0.82 6.42
C PHE A 138 -11.36 -0.52 6.98
N PRO A 139 -12.11 -1.33 6.19
CA PRO A 139 -12.47 -2.68 6.59
C PRO A 139 -11.22 -3.59 6.60
N LEU A 140 -11.40 -4.83 7.06
CA LEU A 140 -10.30 -5.77 7.29
C LEU A 140 -9.51 -6.14 6.03
N ALA A 141 -10.16 -6.00 4.87
CA ALA A 141 -9.50 -5.95 3.59
C ALA A 141 -10.28 -4.99 2.68
N LEU A 142 -9.58 -4.14 1.96
CA LEU A 142 -10.17 -3.25 0.97
C LEU A 142 -9.22 -3.10 -0.21
N PHE A 143 -9.70 -3.41 -1.40
CA PHE A 143 -8.96 -3.29 -2.65
C PHE A 143 -9.83 -2.68 -3.75
N HIS A 144 -9.27 -1.76 -4.51
CA HIS A 144 -9.92 -1.11 -5.65
C HIS A 144 -9.25 -1.52 -6.96
N LEU A 145 -10.05 -1.91 -7.95
CA LEU A 145 -9.63 -1.90 -9.35
C LEU A 145 -9.90 -0.49 -9.90
N PRO A 146 -8.87 0.32 -10.20
CA PRO A 146 -9.09 1.72 -10.53
C PRO A 146 -9.65 1.92 -11.93
N ALA A 147 -10.40 3.00 -12.09
CA ALA A 147 -10.88 3.45 -13.39
C ALA A 147 -9.82 4.23 -14.17
N VAL A 148 -8.89 4.88 -13.47
CA VAL A 148 -7.80 5.64 -14.08
C VAL A 148 -6.52 5.38 -13.33
N GLU A 149 -5.43 5.12 -14.05
CA GLU A 149 -4.07 5.02 -13.52
C GLU A 149 -3.15 5.95 -14.29
N LEU A 150 -2.33 6.71 -13.57
CA LEU A 150 -1.19 7.43 -14.10
C LEU A 150 0.07 6.74 -13.54
N GLU A 151 0.94 6.25 -14.42
CA GLU A 151 2.16 5.55 -14.03
C GLU A 151 3.38 6.24 -14.65
N GLY A 152 4.41 6.48 -13.85
CA GLY A 152 5.67 7.05 -14.31
C GLY A 152 6.87 6.23 -13.89
N ASP A 153 7.88 6.24 -14.75
CA ASP A 153 9.22 5.71 -14.52
C ASP A 153 10.25 6.46 -15.38
N THR A 154 11.45 5.90 -15.51
CA THR A 154 12.54 6.47 -16.32
C THR A 154 12.24 6.56 -17.82
N GLU A 155 11.24 5.82 -18.32
CA GLU A 155 10.88 5.82 -19.74
C GLU A 155 9.81 6.86 -20.07
N GLY A 156 9.07 7.35 -19.08
CA GLY A 156 8.03 8.35 -19.27
C GLY A 156 6.81 8.14 -18.38
N VAL A 157 5.76 8.90 -18.67
CA VAL A 157 4.51 8.92 -17.91
C VAL A 157 3.36 8.50 -18.80
N ARG A 158 2.57 7.54 -18.31
CA ARG A 158 1.55 6.84 -19.07
C ARG A 158 0.22 6.90 -18.34
N LEU A 159 -0.81 7.33 -19.03
CA LEU A 159 -2.19 7.37 -18.56
C LEU A 159 -2.96 6.15 -19.09
N ARG A 160 -3.67 5.45 -18.20
CA ARG A 160 -4.60 4.38 -18.53
C ARG A 160 -5.98 4.76 -18.03
N VAL A 161 -6.95 4.73 -18.93
CA VAL A 161 -8.37 4.97 -18.63
C VAL A 161 -9.14 3.71 -18.95
N ARG A 162 -9.91 3.24 -17.97
CA ARG A 162 -10.63 1.97 -18.04
C ARG A 162 -12.13 2.16 -17.85
N ALA A 163 -12.89 1.31 -18.51
CA ALA A 163 -14.33 1.21 -18.30
C ALA A 163 -14.79 -0.24 -18.43
N ILE A 164 -15.87 -0.55 -17.72
CA ILE A 164 -16.60 -1.81 -17.90
C ILE A 164 -17.32 -1.73 -19.25
N TRP A 165 -17.15 -2.74 -20.09
CA TRP A 165 -17.91 -2.92 -21.31
C TRP A 165 -19.30 -3.42 -20.95
N LYS A 166 -20.31 -2.58 -21.13
CA LYS A 166 -21.70 -2.92 -20.80
C LYS A 166 -22.30 -3.86 -21.83
N THR A 167 -23.14 -4.79 -21.39
CA THR A 167 -23.92 -5.65 -22.28
C THR A 167 -24.78 -4.80 -23.22
N GLY A 168 -24.65 -5.01 -24.53
CA GLY A 168 -25.38 -4.26 -25.57
C GLY A 168 -24.74 -2.94 -26.00
N GLU A 169 -23.61 -2.52 -25.40
CA GLU A 169 -22.83 -1.37 -25.87
C GLU A 169 -21.97 -1.78 -27.08
N GLY A 170 -22.08 -1.04 -28.19
CA GLY A 170 -21.22 -1.24 -29.36
C GLY A 170 -19.77 -0.82 -29.09
N GLU A 171 -18.82 -1.51 -29.70
CA GLU A 171 -17.38 -1.27 -29.49
C GLU A 171 -16.98 0.18 -29.82
N ASP A 172 -17.49 0.75 -30.93
CA ASP A 172 -17.19 2.12 -31.34
C ASP A 172 -17.69 3.16 -30.31
N ALA A 173 -18.87 2.95 -29.74
CA ALA A 173 -19.43 3.84 -28.71
C ALA A 173 -18.63 3.76 -27.40
N LEU A 174 -18.22 2.55 -27.01
CA LEU A 174 -17.34 2.31 -25.86
C LEU A 174 -15.98 3.00 -26.06
N ARG A 175 -15.38 2.82 -27.24
CA ARG A 175 -14.10 3.41 -27.61
C ARG A 175 -14.17 4.93 -27.57
N GLN A 176 -15.15 5.53 -28.25
CA GLN A 176 -15.33 6.99 -28.28
C GLN A 176 -15.49 7.55 -26.86
N ARG A 177 -16.32 6.91 -26.02
CA ARG A 177 -16.51 7.32 -24.62
C ARG A 177 -15.22 7.27 -23.80
N LEU A 178 -14.40 6.24 -23.99
CA LEU A 178 -13.12 6.10 -23.30
C LEU A 178 -12.07 7.09 -23.81
N GLU A 179 -11.95 7.26 -25.12
CA GLU A 179 -11.03 8.22 -25.75
C GLU A 179 -11.38 9.65 -25.37
N THR A 180 -12.66 10.04 -25.39
CA THR A 180 -13.10 11.36 -24.90
C THR A 180 -12.69 11.59 -23.45
N ARG A 181 -12.98 10.61 -22.57
CA ARG A 181 -12.58 10.72 -21.15
C ARG A 181 -11.07 10.81 -20.98
N ALA A 182 -10.30 10.07 -21.76
CA ALA A 182 -8.84 10.09 -21.71
C ALA A 182 -8.27 11.44 -22.18
N SER A 183 -8.81 12.00 -23.26
CA SER A 183 -8.43 13.33 -23.76
C SER A 183 -8.78 14.43 -22.76
N GLU A 184 -9.97 14.42 -22.15
CA GLU A 184 -10.37 15.40 -21.12
C GLU A 184 -9.44 15.36 -19.90
N LEU A 185 -9.02 14.16 -19.48
CA LEU A 185 -8.05 13.98 -18.40
C LEU A 185 -6.66 14.50 -18.80
N ALA A 186 -6.19 14.16 -20.00
CA ALA A 186 -4.91 14.61 -20.53
C ALA A 186 -4.85 16.13 -20.65
N GLU A 187 -5.89 16.78 -21.18
CA GLU A 187 -5.97 18.24 -21.28
C GLU A 187 -5.98 18.92 -19.90
N ARG A 188 -6.71 18.37 -18.93
CA ARG A 188 -6.72 18.90 -17.56
C ARG A 188 -5.33 18.83 -16.91
N LEU A 189 -4.64 17.70 -17.07
CA LEU A 189 -3.28 17.53 -16.58
C LEU A 189 -2.28 18.43 -17.32
N GLY A 190 -2.43 18.58 -18.64
CA GLY A 190 -1.60 19.47 -19.46
C GLY A 190 -1.76 20.94 -19.09
N ARG A 191 -2.98 21.42 -18.84
CA ARG A 191 -3.22 22.80 -18.35
C ARG A 191 -2.57 23.04 -17.00
N SER A 192 -2.69 22.09 -16.06
CA SER A 192 -2.04 22.18 -14.76
C SER A 192 -0.51 22.33 -14.89
N LEU A 193 0.14 21.73 -15.89
CA LEU A 193 1.58 21.94 -16.14
C LEU A 193 1.93 23.35 -16.63
N LEU A 194 1.06 23.95 -17.45
CA LEU A 194 1.26 25.29 -18.00
C LEU A 194 0.92 26.38 -16.97
N GLU A 195 -0.09 26.12 -16.15
CA GLU A 195 -0.63 27.03 -15.14
C GLU A 195 -0.01 26.81 -13.76
N ALA A 196 0.84 25.78 -13.59
CA ALA A 196 1.45 25.43 -12.32
C ALA A 196 2.00 26.70 -11.65
N PRO A 197 1.36 27.18 -10.57
CA PRO A 197 2.06 28.08 -9.67
C PRO A 197 3.32 27.32 -9.26
N SER A 198 4.46 28.00 -9.13
CA SER A 198 5.63 27.46 -8.42
C SER A 198 5.08 26.66 -7.24
N ALA A 199 5.28 25.33 -7.26
CA ALA A 199 4.63 24.39 -6.33
C ALA A 199 4.53 25.07 -4.97
N PRO A 200 3.36 25.15 -4.31
CA PRO A 200 3.21 25.96 -3.12
C PRO A 200 4.34 25.56 -2.19
N SER A 201 5.36 26.41 -2.13
CA SER A 201 6.37 26.28 -1.13
C SER A 201 5.55 26.58 0.09
N LEU A 202 5.22 25.56 0.86
CA LEU A 202 4.91 25.78 2.25
C LEU A 202 6.14 26.51 2.77
N SER A 203 6.07 27.84 2.83
CA SER A 203 6.97 28.60 3.67
C SER A 203 6.91 27.88 5.01
N LEU A 204 8.06 27.61 5.62
CA LEU A 204 8.10 27.00 6.96
C LEU A 204 7.21 27.78 7.96
N ASP A 205 6.90 29.05 7.66
CA ASP A 205 5.95 29.92 8.33
C ASP A 205 4.47 29.47 8.25
N GLN A 206 4.08 28.61 7.30
CA GLN A 206 2.72 28.06 7.13
C GLN A 206 2.59 26.61 7.61
N VAL A 207 3.71 25.93 7.88
CA VAL A 207 3.68 24.66 8.60
C VAL A 207 3.47 24.99 10.07
N PRO A 208 2.35 24.59 10.70
CA PRO A 208 2.19 24.83 12.13
C PRO A 208 3.40 24.24 12.85
N THR A 209 4.11 25.09 13.60
CA THR A 209 5.26 24.63 14.39
C THR A 209 4.75 23.56 15.36
N SER A 210 5.58 22.55 15.67
CA SER A 210 5.25 21.46 16.61
C SER A 210 4.59 21.94 17.93
N ALA A 211 4.87 23.18 18.33
CA ALA A 211 4.29 23.86 19.50
C ALA A 211 2.79 24.25 19.38
N GLU A 212 2.21 24.30 18.18
CA GLU A 212 0.83 24.75 17.93
C GLU A 212 -0.18 23.62 17.70
N LEU A 213 0.33 22.39 17.63
CA LEU A 213 -0.47 21.20 17.43
C LEU A 213 -0.81 20.61 18.80
N PRO A 214 -2.07 20.58 19.24
CA PRO A 214 -2.46 19.73 20.35
C PRO A 214 -2.15 18.27 19.99
N VAL A 215 -1.15 17.73 20.67
CA VAL A 215 -0.67 16.35 20.52
C VAL A 215 -1.20 15.54 21.68
N ILE A 216 -1.96 14.48 21.39
CA ILE A 216 -2.31 13.46 22.38
C ILE A 216 -1.30 12.33 22.26
N VAL A 217 -0.40 12.25 23.23
CA VAL A 217 0.59 11.17 23.35
C VAL A 217 0.03 10.10 24.28
N SER A 218 0.27 8.82 23.97
CA SER A 218 0.07 7.73 24.92
C SER A 218 0.78 8.04 26.26
N ASP A 219 0.07 7.91 27.38
CA ASP A 219 0.61 8.18 28.71
C ASP A 219 1.88 7.35 28.98
N ARG A 220 2.96 8.02 29.39
CA ARG A 220 4.26 7.40 29.65
C ARG A 220 4.18 6.31 30.74
N SER A 221 3.35 6.50 31.75
CA SER A 221 3.12 5.52 32.81
C SER A 221 2.43 4.27 32.28
N VAL A 222 1.44 4.42 31.39
CA VAL A 222 0.75 3.32 30.71
C VAL A 222 1.71 2.55 29.80
N TRP A 223 2.57 3.26 29.07
CA TRP A 223 3.62 2.65 28.27
C TRP A 223 4.60 1.84 29.13
N LYS A 224 5.09 2.43 30.22
CA LYS A 224 6.02 1.77 31.15
C LYS A 224 5.41 0.50 31.74
N ALA A 225 4.17 0.57 32.22
CA ALA A 225 3.46 -0.60 32.76
C ALA A 225 3.27 -1.70 31.70
N SER A 226 3.07 -1.33 30.43
CA SER A 226 2.97 -2.29 29.32
C SER A 226 4.30 -2.98 29.04
N VAL A 227 5.41 -2.23 29.05
CA VAL A 227 6.77 -2.79 28.92
C VAL A 227 7.09 -3.74 30.08
N GLU A 228 6.82 -3.34 31.33
CA GLU A 228 7.05 -4.18 32.52
C GLU A 228 6.27 -5.49 32.44
N ARG A 229 5.00 -5.46 32.01
CA ARG A 229 4.18 -6.66 31.81
C ARG A 229 4.76 -7.61 30.76
N VAL A 230 5.26 -7.06 29.66
CA VAL A 230 5.93 -7.85 28.61
C VAL A 230 7.22 -8.48 29.14
N LEU A 231 8.04 -7.73 29.87
CA LEU A 231 9.28 -8.26 30.47
C LEU A 231 9.00 -9.39 31.46
N GLN A 232 7.95 -9.27 32.28
CA GLN A 232 7.51 -10.34 33.17
C GLN A 232 7.05 -11.59 32.38
N ALA A 233 6.37 -11.41 31.25
CA ALA A 233 5.95 -12.52 30.40
C ALA A 233 7.15 -13.22 29.73
N ILE A 234 8.17 -12.46 29.31
CA ILE A 234 9.44 -12.99 28.78
C ILE A 234 10.21 -13.74 29.86
N ALA A 235 10.35 -13.17 31.06
CA ALA A 235 11.02 -13.81 32.19
C ALA A 235 10.35 -15.13 32.59
N ALA A 236 9.02 -15.17 32.54
CA ALA A 236 8.21 -16.37 32.74
C ALA A 236 8.21 -17.33 31.54
N ARG A 237 8.96 -17.03 30.46
CA ARG A 237 9.04 -17.78 29.20
C ARG A 237 7.69 -18.03 28.52
N ARG A 238 6.71 -17.16 28.75
CA ARG A 238 5.39 -17.21 28.10
C ARG A 238 5.42 -16.68 26.67
N VAL A 239 6.33 -15.76 26.40
CA VAL A 239 6.60 -15.17 25.07
C VAL A 239 8.10 -14.97 24.90
N VAL A 240 8.58 -14.97 23.65
CA VAL A 240 10.00 -14.77 23.34
C VAL A 240 10.28 -13.34 22.89
N LYS A 241 9.38 -12.73 22.11
CA LYS A 241 9.47 -11.35 21.62
C LYS A 241 8.07 -10.76 21.50
N VAL A 242 7.93 -9.47 21.82
CA VAL A 242 6.69 -8.70 21.61
C VAL A 242 7.09 -7.35 21.04
N VAL A 243 6.44 -6.94 19.96
CA VAL A 243 6.57 -5.59 19.40
C VAL A 243 5.39 -4.76 19.90
N LEU A 244 5.69 -3.66 20.60
CA LEU A 244 4.68 -2.71 21.07
C LEU A 244 4.66 -1.49 20.15
N ALA A 245 3.46 -1.01 19.81
CA ALA A 245 3.26 0.22 19.05
C ALA A 245 2.60 1.29 19.93
N ARG A 246 2.82 2.56 19.59
CA ARG A 246 2.16 3.71 20.21
C ARG A 246 1.67 4.66 19.13
N THR A 247 0.62 5.41 19.44
CA THR A 247 0.08 6.45 18.55
C THR A 247 0.45 7.84 19.04
N LEU A 248 0.47 8.77 18.09
CA LEU A 248 0.62 10.20 18.31
C LEU A 248 -0.50 10.90 17.56
N ASP A 249 -1.54 11.34 18.26
CA ASP A 249 -2.67 11.99 17.61
C ASP A 249 -2.39 13.49 17.51
N VAL A 250 -2.28 13.99 16.29
CA VAL A 250 -2.01 15.39 15.99
C VAL A 250 -3.31 16.03 15.53
N ARG A 251 -3.76 17.09 16.21
CA ARG A 251 -5.00 17.82 15.88
C ARG A 251 -4.69 19.23 15.39
N PRO A 252 -4.42 19.41 14.09
CA PRO A 252 -4.08 20.73 13.56
C PRO A 252 -5.27 21.69 13.63
N ARG A 253 -4.98 22.99 13.75
CA ARG A 253 -5.99 24.06 13.69
C ARG A 253 -6.41 24.41 12.25
N VAL A 254 -5.70 23.85 11.27
CA VAL A 254 -5.91 24.03 9.83
C VAL A 254 -6.05 22.67 9.19
N ASP A 255 -6.81 22.60 8.11
CA ASP A 255 -6.91 21.38 7.31
C ASP A 255 -5.58 21.09 6.64
N ILE A 256 -5.11 19.85 6.76
CA ILE A 256 -3.88 19.38 6.11
C ILE A 256 -4.27 18.69 4.81
N ASP A 257 -3.77 19.18 3.67
CA ASP A 257 -3.88 18.47 2.40
C ASP A 257 -3.03 17.19 2.44
N PRO A 258 -3.64 15.98 2.41
CA PRO A 258 -2.89 14.74 2.44
C PRO A 258 -1.95 14.56 1.25
N ILE A 259 -2.25 15.19 0.10
CA ILE A 259 -1.38 15.12 -1.08
C ILE A 259 -0.09 15.92 -0.89
N THR A 260 -0.15 16.99 -0.10
CA THR A 260 1.03 17.77 0.27
C THR A 260 1.93 16.97 1.22
N VAL A 261 1.36 16.27 2.21
CA VAL A 261 2.12 15.34 3.07
C VAL A 261 2.74 14.21 2.25
N LEU A 262 1.99 13.64 1.30
CA LEU A 262 2.48 12.62 0.39
C LEU A 262 3.70 13.11 -0.43
N GLY A 263 3.64 14.33 -0.96
CA GLY A 263 4.76 14.93 -1.71
C GLY A 263 6.05 14.98 -0.89
N HIS A 264 5.97 15.51 0.33
CA HIS A 264 7.12 15.56 1.24
C HIS A 264 7.62 14.18 1.65
N LEU A 265 6.71 13.24 1.95
CA LEU A 265 7.09 11.87 2.27
C LEU A 265 7.83 11.20 1.12
N TRP A 266 7.37 11.42 -0.12
CA TRP A 266 7.99 10.83 -1.30
C TRP A 266 9.38 11.40 -1.58
N GLU A 267 9.52 12.72 -1.48
CA GLU A 267 10.81 13.40 -1.63
C GLU A 267 11.84 12.92 -0.60
N ALA A 268 11.44 12.84 0.67
CA ALA A 268 12.34 12.46 1.76
C ALA A 268 12.68 10.96 1.80
N ASN A 269 11.87 10.08 1.16
CA ASN A 269 11.98 8.62 1.33
C ASN A 269 12.03 7.83 0.02
N ARG A 270 12.71 8.36 -1.02
CA ARG A 270 12.85 7.75 -2.36
C ARG A 270 13.26 6.26 -2.35
N GLY A 271 14.06 5.84 -1.37
CA GLY A 271 14.54 4.45 -1.22
C GLY A 271 13.52 3.45 -0.65
N THR A 272 12.34 3.92 -0.23
CA THR A 272 11.32 3.11 0.44
C THR A 272 10.06 2.94 -0.41
N HIS A 273 9.10 2.14 0.05
CA HIS A 273 7.75 2.10 -0.49
C HIS A 273 6.92 3.25 0.08
N VAL A 274 6.72 4.29 -0.72
CA VAL A 274 5.84 5.40 -0.36
C VAL A 274 4.45 5.08 -0.86
N PHE A 275 3.46 5.11 0.03
CA PHE A 275 2.09 4.77 -0.31
C PHE A 275 1.11 5.81 0.24
N PHE A 276 0.01 5.97 -0.46
CA PHE A 276 -1.16 6.71 -0.03
C PHE A 276 -2.40 5.99 -0.55
N PHE A 277 -3.44 5.88 0.26
CA PHE A 277 -4.71 5.27 -0.10
C PHE A 277 -5.83 5.98 0.63
N GLU A 278 -6.76 6.54 -0.13
CA GLU A 278 -7.93 7.25 0.36
C GLU A 278 -9.17 6.67 -0.32
N PRO A 279 -9.83 5.67 0.29
CA PRO A 279 -11.01 5.07 -0.28
C PRO A 279 -12.22 5.99 -0.31
N SER A 280 -12.25 7.01 0.56
CA SER A 280 -13.31 8.01 0.65
C SER A 280 -12.74 9.34 1.13
N PRO A 281 -13.28 10.50 0.70
CA PRO A 281 -12.74 11.80 1.07
C PRO A 281 -12.59 11.97 2.59
N GLY A 282 -11.40 12.37 3.03
CA GLY A 282 -11.08 12.57 4.44
C GLY A 282 -10.68 11.31 5.20
N GLN A 283 -10.67 10.14 4.55
CA GLN A 283 -10.24 8.87 5.13
C GLN A 283 -8.99 8.38 4.40
N ALA A 284 -7.82 8.92 4.74
CA ALA A 284 -6.57 8.60 4.08
C ALA A 284 -5.59 7.87 5.00
N VAL A 285 -4.90 6.87 4.45
CA VAL A 285 -3.69 6.29 5.04
C VAL A 285 -2.51 6.56 4.11
N LEU A 286 -1.39 6.98 4.67
CA LEU A 286 -0.16 7.21 3.92
C LEU A 286 1.07 6.93 4.78
N GLY A 287 2.17 6.57 4.13
CA GLY A 287 3.41 6.25 4.82
C GLY A 287 4.55 5.94 3.87
N ALA A 288 5.73 5.75 4.44
CA ALA A 288 6.96 5.37 3.77
C ALA A 288 7.54 4.13 4.47
N ALA A 289 7.32 2.95 3.89
CA ALA A 289 7.74 1.67 4.46
C ALA A 289 9.02 1.18 3.79
N PRO A 290 10.16 1.04 4.50
CA PRO A 290 11.39 0.53 3.91
C PRO A 290 11.31 -0.97 3.57
N GLU A 291 10.43 -1.70 4.25
CA GLU A 291 10.36 -3.15 4.18
C GLU A 291 9.33 -3.64 3.15
N THR A 292 9.67 -4.75 2.49
CA THR A 292 8.76 -5.49 1.62
C THR A 292 8.33 -6.75 2.36
N ILE A 293 7.06 -6.86 2.75
CA ILE A 293 6.54 -8.05 3.44
C ILE A 293 6.72 -9.28 2.55
N ALA A 294 6.16 -9.21 1.34
CA ALA A 294 6.31 -10.27 0.34
C ALA A 294 6.11 -9.72 -1.07
N THR A 295 6.67 -10.43 -2.05
CA THR A 295 6.41 -10.26 -3.48
C THR A 295 6.15 -11.64 -4.07
N LEU A 296 5.02 -11.79 -4.75
CA LEU A 296 4.70 -12.98 -5.54
C LEU A 296 4.67 -12.59 -7.01
N ARG A 297 5.55 -13.17 -7.83
CA ARG A 297 5.62 -12.88 -9.26
C ARG A 297 5.94 -14.14 -10.04
N ARG A 298 5.08 -14.50 -11.02
CA ARG A 298 5.28 -15.67 -11.89
C ARG A 298 5.57 -16.95 -11.09
N GLY A 299 4.79 -17.20 -10.04
CA GLY A 299 4.97 -18.36 -9.14
C GLY A 299 6.12 -18.24 -8.14
N MET A 300 6.95 -17.20 -8.22
CA MET A 300 8.06 -16.98 -7.29
C MET A 300 7.64 -16.10 -6.12
N PHE A 301 7.68 -16.67 -4.92
CA PHE A 301 7.47 -15.95 -3.66
C PHE A 301 8.81 -15.49 -3.09
N ARG A 302 8.92 -14.20 -2.74
CA ARG A 302 10.05 -13.62 -2.02
C ARG A 302 9.51 -12.87 -0.81
N ALA A 303 10.00 -13.18 0.37
CA ALA A 303 9.74 -12.42 1.59
C ALA A 303 11.06 -11.86 2.11
N THR A 304 11.01 -10.67 2.70
CA THR A 304 12.17 -10.08 3.34
C THR A 304 11.89 -9.99 4.84
N ALA A 305 12.72 -10.62 5.65
CA ALA A 305 12.73 -10.41 7.10
C ALA A 305 13.90 -9.48 7.43
N VAL A 306 13.60 -8.25 7.84
CA VAL A 306 14.60 -7.30 8.34
C VAL A 306 14.36 -7.13 9.84
N ALA A 307 15.41 -7.32 10.63
CA ALA A 307 15.38 -7.15 12.07
C ALA A 307 16.79 -6.82 12.54
N GLY A 308 16.88 -5.92 13.51
CA GLY A 308 18.11 -5.21 13.87
C GLY A 308 18.05 -3.77 13.35
N SER A 309 18.37 -2.80 14.21
CA SER A 309 18.33 -1.40 13.84
C SER A 309 19.44 -0.65 14.56
N ILE A 310 20.10 0.25 13.83
CA ILE A 310 21.06 1.18 14.40
C ILE A 310 20.72 2.60 13.95
N ARG A 311 21.12 3.60 14.75
CA ARG A 311 20.95 5.00 14.36
C ARG A 311 21.67 5.27 13.04
N PRO A 312 21.17 6.20 12.21
CA PRO A 312 21.94 6.67 11.07
C PRO A 312 23.23 7.35 11.53
N GLY A 313 24.29 7.19 10.75
CA GLY A 313 25.53 7.93 10.87
C GLY A 313 25.36 9.36 10.39
N THR A 314 26.20 10.27 10.89
CA THR A 314 26.25 11.67 10.48
C THR A 314 27.28 11.91 9.36
N SER A 315 28.12 10.93 9.06
CA SER A 315 29.03 10.87 7.92
C SER A 315 29.03 9.46 7.30
N GLU A 316 29.55 9.32 6.08
CA GLU A 316 29.70 8.00 5.41
C GLU A 316 30.59 7.05 6.21
N GLU A 317 31.68 7.57 6.78
CA GLU A 317 32.61 6.82 7.62
C GLU A 317 31.93 6.33 8.91
N GLU A 318 31.16 7.20 9.58
CA GLU A 318 30.41 6.81 10.76
C GLU A 318 29.31 5.79 10.42
N GLN A 319 28.64 5.96 9.27
CA GLN A 319 27.62 5.03 8.79
C GLN A 319 28.21 3.64 8.52
N ALA A 320 29.42 3.55 7.95
CA ALA A 320 30.11 2.29 7.71
C ALA A 320 30.47 1.59 9.03
N VAL A 321 31.03 2.32 9.99
CA VAL A 321 31.36 1.78 11.33
C VAL A 321 30.11 1.31 12.07
N LEU A 322 29.02 2.07 12.02
CA LEU A 322 27.74 1.67 12.62
C LEU A 322 27.16 0.42 11.94
N ALA A 323 27.22 0.34 10.60
CA ALA A 323 26.78 -0.83 9.85
C ALA A 323 27.57 -2.08 10.25
N ASP A 324 28.89 -1.99 10.32
CA ASP A 324 29.75 -3.09 10.77
C ASP A 324 29.43 -3.50 12.21
N SER A 325 29.18 -2.53 13.10
CA SER A 325 28.82 -2.83 14.49
C SER A 325 27.47 -3.57 14.60
N LEU A 326 26.50 -3.22 13.74
CA LEU A 326 25.19 -3.87 13.71
C LEU A 326 25.30 -5.32 13.20
N LEU A 327 26.13 -5.55 12.17
CA LEU A 327 26.41 -6.89 11.63
C LEU A 327 27.11 -7.80 12.65
N LEU A 328 27.96 -7.23 13.49
CA LEU A 328 28.71 -7.96 14.53
C LEU A 328 27.96 -8.11 15.86
N SER A 329 26.84 -7.40 16.05
CA SER A 329 26.07 -7.44 17.31
C SER A 329 25.38 -8.78 17.51
N ASP A 330 25.77 -9.52 18.56
CA ASP A 330 25.14 -10.80 18.92
C ASP A 330 23.66 -10.65 19.28
N LYS A 331 23.28 -9.49 19.85
CA LYS A 331 21.88 -9.15 20.13
C LYS A 331 21.09 -9.02 18.84
N ASP A 332 21.55 -8.18 17.92
CA ASP A 332 20.83 -7.91 16.66
C ASP A 332 20.81 -9.15 15.76
N ARG A 333 21.88 -9.95 15.74
CA ARG A 333 21.90 -11.26 15.08
C ARG A 333 20.94 -12.26 15.72
N ALA A 334 20.73 -12.23 17.03
CA ALA A 334 19.72 -13.04 17.68
C ALA A 334 18.30 -12.56 17.34
N GLU A 335 18.07 -11.25 17.29
CA GLU A 335 16.79 -10.68 16.87
C GLU A 335 16.47 -10.99 15.40
N HIS A 336 17.47 -10.92 14.52
CA HIS A 336 17.34 -11.27 13.11
C HIS A 336 17.00 -12.76 12.93
N ARG A 337 17.67 -13.66 13.66
CA ARG A 337 17.36 -15.10 13.64
C ARG A 337 15.95 -15.46 14.10
N VAL A 338 15.30 -14.61 14.89
CA VAL A 338 13.88 -14.80 15.28
C VAL A 338 12.93 -14.37 14.16
N ALA A 339 13.37 -13.49 13.26
CA ALA A 339 12.54 -12.97 12.17
C ALA A 339 12.61 -13.80 10.88
N VAL A 340 13.71 -14.53 10.65
CA VAL A 340 13.99 -15.34 9.45
C VAL A 340 13.49 -16.78 9.58
#